data_AF-A0A8T5SYE2-F1
#
_entry.id   AF-A0A8T5SYE2-F1
#
_cell.length_a   1.000
_cell.length_b   1.000
_cell.length_c   1.000
_cell.angle_alpha   90.00
_cell.angle_beta   90.00
_cell.angle_gamma   90.00
#
_symmetry.space_group_name_H-M   'P 1'
#
loop_
_entity.id
_entity.type
_entity.pdbx_description
1 polymer ?
#
loop_
_entity_poly.entity_id
_entity_poly.type
_entity_poly.pdbx_seq_one_letter_code
_entity_poly.pdbx_strand_id
1 'polypeptide(L)'
;GFCGTGIEPTQIRRLREFEEERIVRDWAQSNPEVNTEAHHETTVDENHKSIEELETHKTVHQIDSQIVRETVSQLTEVKDLSSVNAASTVERLHRSVSSEHCAISYADLKPELGKGEISQLERVLHEHRDEIEKSLSERFELENVRPRVAIVNDRLYTWIPKSRTDELVEPYEKQFYYFRDNREMFHIVEDLRNQLGIEDSLHKSMTHVNKLIKQLTAGDEGGHARVRAISEKSTRLEGKTVRFYLDATDRRLSYLEGRVTKVTGINGQAGIENPRFPEGRELEVLRARLAAIIASDGHLRESGRIGYNEEHLERIDRVQEILRNFGDITLKPKLRPGSYEVHIQNQIGLIMIHEGMTPGNKTIQNPGLPKGYLEWSEEARRAYLEDFIPEDGSFSVSRGFSWFRSHALYIEAEKNSYSFESVITAEEVKLVKNRGESVTGLVDHHYLAYGAVDKLQTSDNQNQSRSAESLVRAIWDYPNNLIEDEKKIAESLGMKITLSPQCVKLFPKSGRLTVKWVASTTRKEDAERWAEICPPNDERKRNEVESWIRERVEDWLDKKEWVDW
;
A
#
# COMPACT_ATOMS: atom_id res chain seq x y z
N GLY A 1 12.10 48.47 31.71
CA GLY A 1 10.75 49.05 31.63
C GLY A 1 9.97 48.31 30.57
N PHE A 2 8.79 47.80 30.95
CA PHE A 2 7.70 47.20 30.16
C PHE A 2 8.01 46.14 29.08
N CYS A 3 7.59 44.89 29.36
CA CYS A 3 6.59 44.16 28.57
C CYS A 3 6.10 42.93 29.39
N GLY A 4 5.01 43.13 30.16
CA GLY A 4 4.35 42.12 31.00
C GLY A 4 3.19 41.38 30.32
N THR A 5 3.06 41.51 29.00
CA THR A 5 2.19 40.69 28.16
C THR A 5 3.07 40.19 27.03
N GLY A 6 3.11 38.89 26.76
CA GLY A 6 3.97 38.25 25.76
C GLY A 6 3.64 38.60 24.30
N ILE A 7 3.24 39.85 24.04
CA ILE A 7 2.97 40.43 22.73
C ILE A 7 4.20 41.27 22.40
N GLU A 8 5.02 40.76 21.49
CA GLU A 8 6.14 41.51 20.92
C GLU A 8 5.61 42.79 20.25
N PRO A 9 6.09 43.98 20.63
CA PRO A 9 5.68 45.23 20.00
C PRO A 9 5.88 45.15 18.49
N THR A 10 4.89 45.57 17.71
CA THR A 10 4.88 45.50 16.23
C THR A 10 6.13 46.11 15.58
N GLN A 11 6.75 47.10 16.23
CA GLN A 11 8.01 47.70 15.80
C GLN A 11 9.22 46.76 15.97
N ILE A 12 9.29 46.00 17.07
CA ILE A 12 10.35 45.00 17.30
C ILE A 12 10.18 43.84 16.32
N ARG A 13 8.94 43.41 16.06
CA ARG A 13 8.64 42.37 15.06
C ARG A 13 9.09 42.79 13.66
N ARG A 14 8.76 44.02 13.24
CA ARG A 14 9.19 44.58 11.95
C ARG A 14 10.71 44.77 11.84
N LEU A 15 11.37 45.15 12.93
CA LEU A 15 12.83 45.27 12.96
C LEU A 15 13.51 43.90 12.85
N ARG A 16 12.97 42.86 13.50
CA ARG A 16 13.45 41.48 13.32
C ARG A 16 13.21 40.97 11.90
N GLU A 17 12.00 41.17 11.35
CA GLU A 17 11.66 40.83 9.96
C GLU A 17 12.64 41.49 8.97
N PHE A 18 12.97 42.78 9.17
CA PHE A 18 13.93 43.51 8.34
C PHE A 18 15.38 43.01 8.49
N GLU A 19 15.82 42.72 9.73
CA GLU A 19 17.18 42.26 9.99
C GLU A 19 17.39 40.83 9.45
N GLU A 20 16.38 39.96 9.57
CA GLU A 20 16.38 38.61 8.99
C GLU A 20 16.37 38.66 7.45
N GLU A 21 15.58 39.53 6.83
CA GLU A 21 15.61 39.74 5.37
C GLU A 21 16.97 40.25 4.89
N ARG A 22 17.63 41.12 5.66
CA ARG A 22 18.99 41.58 5.34
C ARG A 22 19.98 40.42 5.41
N ILE A 23 19.96 39.63 6.49
CA ILE A 23 20.85 38.48 6.67
C ILE A 23 20.67 37.45 5.54
N VAL A 24 19.43 37.18 5.13
CA VAL A 24 19.13 36.23 4.04
C VAL A 24 19.58 36.78 2.68
N ARG A 25 19.37 38.08 2.42
CA ARG A 25 19.82 38.72 1.18
C ARG A 25 21.35 38.77 1.09
N ASP A 26 22.01 39.12 2.19
CA ASP A 26 23.47 39.16 2.30
C ASP A 26 24.05 37.75 2.13
N TRP A 27 23.38 36.71 2.67
CA TRP A 27 23.76 35.31 2.47
C TRP A 27 23.62 34.86 1.01
N ALA A 28 22.50 35.18 0.35
CA ALA A 28 22.25 34.83 -1.05
C ALA A 28 23.24 35.50 -2.02
N GLN A 29 23.65 36.73 -1.72
CA GLN A 29 24.68 37.45 -2.48
C GLN A 29 26.09 36.92 -2.21
N SER A 30 26.35 36.39 -1.01
CA SER A 30 27.66 35.87 -0.60
C SER A 30 27.91 34.42 -0.99
N ASN A 31 26.89 33.67 -1.44
CA ASN A 31 26.99 32.27 -1.82
C ASN A 31 26.37 31.98 -3.21
N PRO A 32 26.88 32.62 -4.29
CA PRO A 32 26.38 32.40 -5.65
C PRO A 32 26.59 30.94 -6.13
N GLU A 33 27.54 30.22 -5.53
CA GLU A 33 27.85 28.82 -5.86
C GLU A 33 26.76 27.81 -5.43
N VAL A 34 25.91 28.16 -4.45
CA VAL A 34 24.75 27.34 -4.03
C VAL A 34 23.64 27.35 -5.09
N ASN A 35 23.60 28.38 -5.95
CA ASN A 35 22.75 28.42 -7.14
C ASN A 35 23.31 27.58 -8.30
N THR A 36 24.58 27.15 -8.20
CA THR A 36 25.27 26.35 -9.23
C THR A 36 25.50 24.90 -8.82
N GLU A 37 25.43 24.53 -7.54
CA GLU A 37 25.35 23.12 -7.12
C GLU A 37 24.04 22.46 -7.58
N ALA A 38 22.94 23.23 -7.70
CA ALA A 38 21.73 22.80 -8.41
C ALA A 38 21.94 22.55 -9.92
N HIS A 39 23.07 23.00 -10.48
CA HIS A 39 23.49 22.77 -11.86
C HIS A 39 24.71 21.83 -11.99
N HIS A 40 25.28 21.33 -10.90
CA HIS A 40 26.41 20.39 -10.95
C HIS A 40 26.01 18.91 -10.77
N GLU A 41 24.74 18.61 -10.56
CA GLU A 41 24.20 17.23 -10.65
C GLU A 41 23.91 16.76 -12.08
N THR A 42 24.29 17.54 -13.11
CA THR A 42 24.06 17.15 -14.52
C THR A 42 25.08 16.17 -15.11
N THR A 43 25.98 15.60 -14.31
CA THR A 43 27.03 14.67 -14.78
C THR A 43 26.85 13.20 -14.40
N VAL A 44 25.70 12.80 -13.83
CA VAL A 44 25.32 11.38 -13.71
C VAL A 44 24.24 10.98 -14.72
N ASP A 45 23.73 11.93 -15.51
CA ASP A 45 22.53 11.74 -16.35
C ASP A 45 22.81 11.78 -17.87
N GLU A 46 23.99 11.32 -18.30
CA GLU A 46 24.36 11.27 -19.72
C GLU A 46 23.71 10.10 -20.49
N ASN A 47 22.93 9.22 -19.84
CA ASN A 47 22.18 8.14 -20.50
C ASN A 47 20.66 8.36 -20.59
N HIS A 48 20.13 9.50 -20.13
CA HIS A 48 18.70 9.85 -20.29
C HIS A 48 18.41 11.13 -21.07
N LYS A 49 19.45 11.83 -21.56
CA LYS A 49 19.30 13.00 -22.44
C LYS A 49 19.02 12.64 -23.89
N SER A 50 17.83 12.11 -24.15
CA SER A 50 17.22 12.20 -25.49
C SER A 50 15.70 12.11 -25.42
N ILE A 51 15.04 12.92 -24.58
CA ILE A 51 13.66 13.42 -24.71
C ILE A 51 13.58 14.67 -23.79
N GLU A 52 14.05 15.84 -24.23
CA GLU A 52 13.79 17.11 -23.53
C GLU A 52 13.64 18.24 -24.56
N GLU A 53 12.68 18.06 -25.47
CA GLU A 53 11.97 19.14 -26.17
C GLU A 53 10.49 18.76 -26.20
N LEU A 54 9.89 18.62 -25.01
CA LEU A 54 8.44 18.51 -24.84
C LEU A 54 8.01 19.65 -23.92
N GLU A 55 6.97 20.35 -24.36
CA GLU A 55 6.29 21.46 -23.70
C GLU A 55 6.33 21.32 -22.18
N THR A 56 6.79 22.35 -21.45
CA THR A 56 6.70 22.38 -19.98
C THR A 56 5.21 22.28 -19.59
N HIS A 57 4.74 21.07 -19.35
CA HIS A 57 3.41 20.83 -18.82
C HIS A 57 3.34 21.51 -17.46
N LYS A 58 2.61 22.61 -17.38
CA LYS A 58 2.37 23.30 -16.10
C LYS A 58 1.50 22.38 -15.24
N THR A 59 2.04 21.91 -14.13
CA THR A 59 1.34 21.06 -13.15
C THR A 59 0.28 21.78 -12.35
N VAL A 60 0.49 23.09 -12.17
CA VAL A 60 -0.48 24.01 -11.59
C VAL A 60 -0.95 24.97 -12.68
N HIS A 61 -2.26 25.08 -12.87
CA HIS A 61 -2.84 25.96 -13.88
C HIS A 61 -3.65 27.10 -13.28
N GLN A 62 -3.26 28.34 -13.60
CA GLN A 62 -4.08 29.53 -13.36
C GLN A 62 -5.19 29.61 -14.40
N ILE A 63 -6.45 29.59 -13.98
CA ILE A 63 -7.59 29.70 -14.88
C ILE A 63 -7.68 31.12 -15.43
N ASP A 64 -7.94 31.23 -16.74
CA ASP A 64 -8.03 32.53 -17.42
C ASP A 64 -9.13 33.40 -16.81
N SER A 65 -8.82 34.68 -16.59
CA SER A 65 -9.73 35.64 -15.96
C SER A 65 -11.09 35.78 -16.66
N GLN A 66 -11.15 35.62 -17.99
CA GLN A 66 -12.39 35.64 -18.75
C GLN A 66 -13.27 34.44 -18.40
N ILE A 67 -12.68 33.25 -18.31
CA ILE A 67 -13.38 32.02 -17.92
C ILE A 67 -13.88 32.11 -16.47
N VAL A 68 -13.05 32.68 -15.58
CA VAL A 68 -13.46 32.95 -14.20
C VAL A 68 -14.68 33.87 -14.19
N ARG A 69 -14.65 34.99 -14.91
CA ARG A 69 -15.80 35.92 -15.02
C ARG A 69 -17.06 35.24 -15.54
N GLU A 70 -16.96 34.49 -16.62
CA GLU A 70 -18.11 33.82 -17.25
C GLU A 70 -18.73 32.73 -16.37
N THR A 71 -17.90 32.06 -15.56
CA THR A 71 -18.35 30.97 -14.69
C THR A 71 -18.88 31.51 -13.36
N VAL A 72 -18.22 32.51 -12.79
CA VAL A 72 -18.51 33.05 -11.45
C VAL A 72 -19.60 34.13 -11.48
N SER A 73 -19.83 34.83 -12.60
CA SER A 73 -20.97 35.76 -12.75
C SER A 73 -22.32 35.08 -12.47
N GLN A 74 -22.45 33.81 -12.87
CA GLN A 74 -23.65 33.02 -12.61
C GLN A 74 -23.88 32.74 -11.11
N LEU A 75 -22.83 32.77 -10.29
CA LEU A 75 -22.97 32.64 -8.83
C LEU A 75 -23.58 33.90 -8.20
N THR A 76 -23.29 35.08 -8.77
CA THR A 76 -23.82 36.36 -8.26
C THR A 76 -25.31 36.56 -8.56
N GLU A 77 -25.83 35.86 -9.58
CA GLU A 77 -27.24 35.88 -9.96
C GLU A 77 -28.11 34.97 -9.07
N VAL A 78 -27.50 34.04 -8.34
CA VAL A 78 -28.22 33.07 -7.49
C VAL A 78 -28.38 33.63 -6.08
N LYS A 79 -29.64 33.77 -5.64
CA LYS A 79 -29.99 34.35 -4.33
C LYS A 79 -29.47 33.55 -3.12
N ASP A 80 -29.42 32.22 -3.24
CA ASP A 80 -28.91 31.30 -2.22
C ASP A 80 -27.93 30.29 -2.84
N LEU A 81 -26.65 30.41 -2.48
CA LEU A 81 -25.60 29.53 -2.98
C LEU A 81 -25.71 28.13 -2.33
N SER A 82 -26.06 27.11 -3.13
CA SER A 82 -26.15 25.72 -2.69
C SER A 82 -24.85 24.93 -2.94
N SER A 83 -24.70 23.78 -2.28
CA SER A 83 -23.59 22.84 -2.50
C SER A 83 -23.50 22.36 -3.96
N VAL A 84 -24.64 22.14 -4.62
CA VAL A 84 -24.72 21.75 -6.03
C VAL A 84 -24.19 22.85 -6.96
N ASN A 85 -24.56 24.11 -6.70
CA ASN A 85 -24.11 25.24 -7.52
C ASN A 85 -22.61 25.51 -7.32
N ALA A 86 -22.12 25.37 -6.09
CA ALA A 86 -20.70 25.46 -5.79
C ALA A 86 -19.89 24.36 -6.50
N ALA A 87 -20.35 23.10 -6.43
CA ALA A 87 -19.71 21.98 -7.13
C ALA A 87 -19.70 22.18 -8.66
N SER A 88 -20.82 22.60 -9.25
CA SER A 88 -20.92 22.90 -10.69
C SER A 88 -19.95 24.01 -11.12
N THR A 89 -19.78 25.05 -10.29
CA THR A 89 -18.83 26.13 -10.58
C THR A 89 -17.40 25.63 -10.53
N VAL A 90 -17.02 24.91 -9.47
CA VAL A 90 -15.68 24.31 -9.33
C VAL A 90 -15.38 23.39 -10.51
N GLU A 91 -16.33 22.54 -10.89
CA GLU A 91 -16.22 21.63 -12.03
C GLU A 91 -15.93 22.40 -13.33
N ARG A 92 -16.73 23.41 -13.66
CA ARG A 92 -16.56 24.22 -14.88
C ARG A 92 -15.22 24.93 -14.91
N LEU A 93 -14.82 25.52 -13.79
CA LEU A 93 -13.52 26.16 -13.64
C LEU A 93 -12.38 25.17 -13.88
N HIS A 94 -12.43 23.99 -13.29
CA HIS A 94 -11.38 22.99 -13.45
C HIS A 94 -11.33 22.38 -14.85
N ARG A 95 -12.48 22.00 -15.43
CA ARG A 95 -12.58 21.43 -16.79
C ARG A 95 -12.14 22.40 -17.89
N SER A 96 -12.11 23.70 -17.59
CA SER A 96 -11.62 24.71 -18.54
C SER A 96 -10.11 24.63 -18.79
N VAL A 97 -9.38 23.92 -17.93
CA VAL A 97 -7.95 23.64 -18.09
C VAL A 97 -7.79 22.49 -19.08
N SER A 98 -7.19 22.75 -20.24
CA SER A 98 -7.12 21.81 -21.37
C SER A 98 -6.17 20.62 -21.21
N SER A 99 -5.59 20.40 -20.02
CA SER A 99 -4.62 19.32 -19.80
C SER A 99 -5.15 18.29 -18.81
N GLU A 100 -5.32 17.05 -19.28
CA GLU A 100 -5.63 15.87 -18.45
C GLU A 100 -4.57 15.62 -17.34
N HIS A 101 -3.41 16.29 -17.42
CA HIS A 101 -2.29 16.14 -16.50
C HIS A 101 -2.23 17.17 -15.36
N CYS A 102 -3.15 18.15 -15.32
CA CYS A 102 -3.16 19.19 -14.29
C CYS A 102 -3.81 18.68 -13.00
N ALA A 103 -3.00 18.40 -11.99
CA ALA A 103 -3.50 17.99 -10.67
C ALA A 103 -4.12 19.15 -9.89
N ILE A 104 -3.65 20.39 -10.13
CA ILE A 104 -4.06 21.56 -9.35
C ILE A 104 -4.40 22.72 -10.26
N SER A 105 -5.61 23.26 -10.14
CA SER A 105 -5.99 24.51 -10.79
C SER A 105 -6.34 25.58 -9.76
N TYR A 106 -6.09 26.84 -10.06
CA TYR A 106 -6.58 27.94 -9.24
C TYR A 106 -7.21 29.07 -10.06
N ALA A 107 -8.21 29.73 -9.47
CA ALA A 107 -8.89 30.90 -10.02
C ALA A 107 -8.76 32.09 -9.07
N ASP A 108 -8.29 33.24 -9.59
CA ASP A 108 -8.32 34.50 -8.86
C ASP A 108 -9.74 35.08 -8.86
N LEU A 109 -10.40 35.09 -7.69
CA LEU A 109 -11.79 35.54 -7.58
C LEU A 109 -11.91 37.06 -7.38
N LYS A 110 -10.89 37.68 -6.78
CA LYS A 110 -10.90 39.11 -6.41
C LYS A 110 -11.25 40.08 -7.54
N PRO A 111 -10.83 39.88 -8.81
CA PRO A 111 -11.21 40.78 -9.89
C PRO A 111 -12.71 40.75 -10.23
N GLU A 112 -13.38 39.62 -9.94
CA GLU A 112 -14.73 39.32 -10.42
C GLU A 112 -15.78 39.29 -9.30
N LEU A 113 -15.36 39.07 -8.04
CA LEU A 113 -16.22 38.99 -6.87
C LEU A 113 -15.83 40.00 -5.79
N GLY A 114 -16.84 40.57 -5.13
CA GLY A 114 -16.68 41.32 -3.90
C GLY A 114 -16.31 40.43 -2.71
N LYS A 115 -15.67 41.01 -1.69
CA LYS A 115 -15.25 40.28 -0.47
C LYS A 115 -16.40 39.50 0.19
N GLY A 116 -17.62 40.06 0.21
CA GLY A 116 -18.78 39.40 0.81
C GLY A 116 -19.19 38.12 0.08
N GLU A 117 -19.11 38.12 -1.25
CA GLU A 117 -19.45 36.96 -2.09
C GLU A 117 -18.39 35.87 -1.95
N ILE A 118 -17.11 36.24 -1.93
CA ILE A 118 -16.00 35.31 -1.66
C ILE A 118 -16.17 34.66 -0.28
N SER A 119 -16.49 35.44 0.76
CA SER A 119 -16.76 34.90 2.10
C SER A 119 -17.98 33.99 2.14
N GLN A 120 -19.02 34.27 1.35
CA GLN A 120 -20.19 33.40 1.24
C GLN A 120 -19.82 32.07 0.57
N LEU A 121 -19.04 32.11 -0.52
CA LEU A 121 -18.54 30.90 -1.19
C LEU A 121 -17.64 30.08 -0.27
N GLU A 122 -16.68 30.72 0.42
CA GLU A 122 -15.81 30.06 1.40
C GLU A 122 -16.62 29.35 2.50
N ARG A 123 -17.66 30.01 3.02
CA ARG A 123 -18.56 29.41 4.01
C ARG A 123 -19.29 28.19 3.46
N VAL A 124 -19.85 28.26 2.25
CA VAL A 124 -20.55 27.12 1.63
C VAL A 124 -19.59 25.95 1.36
N LEU A 125 -18.39 26.23 0.85
CA LEU A 125 -17.36 25.20 0.65
C LEU A 125 -16.95 24.53 1.97
N HIS A 126 -16.94 25.29 3.07
CA HIS A 126 -16.59 24.76 4.38
C HIS A 126 -17.73 23.96 5.02
N GLU A 127 -18.96 24.50 5.04
CA GLU A 127 -20.13 23.89 5.68
C GLU A 127 -20.65 22.66 4.93
N HIS A 128 -20.59 22.66 3.61
CA HIS A 128 -21.08 21.58 2.74
C HIS A 128 -19.96 20.82 2.03
N ARG A 129 -18.76 20.85 2.59
CA ARG A 129 -17.58 20.27 1.96
C ARG A 129 -17.80 18.85 1.49
N ASP A 130 -18.37 18.01 2.36
CA ASP A 130 -18.45 16.59 2.06
C ASP A 130 -19.35 16.30 0.85
N GLU A 131 -20.49 16.99 0.80
CA GLU A 131 -21.45 16.94 -0.30
C GLU A 131 -20.84 17.47 -1.60
N ILE A 132 -20.09 18.57 -1.52
CA ILE A 132 -19.45 19.21 -2.68
C ILE A 132 -18.38 18.27 -3.27
N GLU A 133 -17.45 17.80 -2.45
CA GLU A 133 -16.37 16.92 -2.91
C GLU A 133 -16.91 15.58 -3.43
N LYS A 134 -17.98 15.04 -2.82
CA LYS A 134 -18.65 13.84 -3.34
C LYS A 134 -19.31 14.11 -4.70
N SER A 135 -20.04 15.23 -4.82
CA SER A 135 -20.65 15.61 -6.10
C SER A 135 -19.58 15.84 -7.19
N LEU A 136 -18.43 16.40 -6.83
CA LEU A 136 -17.30 16.55 -7.75
C LEU A 136 -16.72 15.19 -8.17
N SER A 137 -16.52 14.24 -7.25
CA SER A 137 -16.08 12.88 -7.62
C SER A 137 -17.02 12.23 -8.63
N GLU A 138 -18.35 12.32 -8.41
CA GLU A 138 -19.36 11.79 -9.35
C GLU A 138 -19.30 12.50 -10.71
N ARG A 139 -19.15 13.84 -10.72
CA ARG A 139 -19.07 14.65 -11.94
C ARG A 139 -17.78 14.44 -12.73
N PHE A 140 -16.67 14.19 -12.06
CA PHE A 140 -15.38 13.88 -12.70
C PHE A 140 -15.20 12.39 -12.99
N GLU A 141 -16.19 11.55 -12.67
CA GLU A 141 -16.13 10.09 -12.87
C GLU A 141 -14.94 9.44 -12.14
N LEU A 142 -14.62 9.94 -10.94
CA LEU A 142 -13.50 9.46 -10.12
C LEU A 142 -13.98 8.38 -9.14
N GLU A 143 -13.51 7.14 -9.33
CA GLU A 143 -13.91 6.01 -8.48
C GLU A 143 -13.18 5.99 -7.12
N ASN A 144 -11.88 6.28 -7.11
CA ASN A 144 -11.01 6.09 -5.93
C ASN A 144 -10.30 7.37 -5.46
N VAL A 145 -10.59 8.50 -6.10
CA VAL A 145 -9.96 9.79 -5.81
C VAL A 145 -11.03 10.82 -5.48
N ARG A 146 -10.77 11.63 -4.44
CA ARG A 146 -11.67 12.69 -4.00
C ARG A 146 -11.08 14.07 -4.31
N PRO A 147 -11.69 14.87 -5.20
CA PRO A 147 -11.31 16.26 -5.42
C PRO A 147 -11.38 17.05 -4.12
N ARG A 148 -10.41 17.94 -3.91
CA ARG A 148 -10.32 18.81 -2.74
C ARG A 148 -10.39 20.26 -3.18
N VAL A 149 -11.14 21.06 -2.42
CA VAL A 149 -11.35 22.49 -2.72
C VAL A 149 -10.94 23.36 -1.54
N ALA A 150 -10.38 24.53 -1.83
CA ALA A 150 -9.97 25.49 -0.82
C ALA A 150 -10.07 26.93 -1.34
N ILE A 151 -10.38 27.88 -0.45
CA ILE A 151 -10.28 29.31 -0.73
C ILE A 151 -9.25 29.92 0.21
N VAL A 152 -8.20 30.51 -0.35
CA VAL A 152 -7.14 31.18 0.41
C VAL A 152 -6.74 32.48 -0.27
N ASN A 153 -6.81 33.58 0.47
CA ASN A 153 -6.49 34.93 -0.02
C ASN A 153 -7.19 35.27 -1.35
N ASP A 154 -8.50 35.08 -1.40
CA ASP A 154 -9.35 35.37 -2.57
C ASP A 154 -9.08 34.49 -3.81
N ARG A 155 -8.32 33.39 -3.66
CA ARG A 155 -8.11 32.38 -4.70
C ARG A 155 -8.84 31.09 -4.38
N LEU A 156 -9.57 30.55 -5.36
CA LEU A 156 -10.17 29.22 -5.29
C LEU A 156 -9.19 28.21 -5.88
N TYR A 157 -8.79 27.23 -5.09
CA TYR A 157 -7.94 26.11 -5.48
C TYR A 157 -8.78 24.84 -5.58
N THR A 158 -8.53 24.08 -6.64
CA THR A 158 -9.03 22.72 -6.83
C THR A 158 -7.85 21.80 -7.00
N TRP A 159 -7.75 20.76 -6.16
CA TRP A 159 -6.76 19.71 -6.25
C TRP A 159 -7.45 18.38 -6.48
N ILE A 160 -7.12 17.71 -7.58
CA ILE A 160 -7.49 16.32 -7.84
C ILE A 160 -6.19 15.51 -7.64
N PRO A 161 -6.04 14.79 -6.52
CA PRO A 161 -4.84 14.00 -6.27
C PRO A 161 -4.54 13.04 -7.41
N LYS A 162 -3.28 12.98 -7.86
CA LYS A 162 -2.91 12.00 -8.89
C LYS A 162 -3.04 10.59 -8.32
N SER A 163 -3.62 9.68 -9.10
CA SER A 163 -3.57 8.25 -8.82
C SER A 163 -2.15 7.76 -9.09
N ARG A 164 -1.47 7.26 -8.07
CA ARG A 164 -0.06 6.83 -8.13
C ARG A 164 0.09 5.41 -7.57
N THR A 165 -0.64 4.47 -8.17
CA THR A 165 -0.74 3.08 -7.69
C THR A 165 0.60 2.32 -7.78
N ASP A 166 1.49 2.79 -8.64
CA ASP A 166 2.85 2.29 -8.86
C ASP A 166 3.92 3.00 -7.99
N GLU A 167 3.52 3.90 -7.08
CA GLU A 167 4.39 4.54 -6.09
C GLU A 167 3.97 4.18 -4.65
N LEU A 168 4.79 4.58 -3.66
CA LEU A 168 4.51 4.40 -2.23
C LEU A 168 3.82 5.59 -1.56
N VAL A 169 3.42 6.61 -2.33
CA VAL A 169 2.84 7.87 -1.80
C VAL A 169 1.53 7.60 -1.04
N GLU A 170 0.62 6.84 -1.64
CA GLU A 170 -0.72 6.60 -1.07
C GLU A 170 -0.66 5.74 0.21
N PRO A 171 0.08 4.60 0.24
CA PRO A 171 0.28 3.86 1.48
C PRO A 171 0.89 4.68 2.63
N TYR A 172 1.71 5.67 2.30
CA TYR A 172 2.39 6.52 3.28
C TYR A 172 1.68 7.82 3.59
N GLU A 173 0.47 8.04 3.08
CA GLU A 173 -0.26 9.30 3.25
C GLU A 173 -0.50 9.64 4.74
N LYS A 174 -0.71 8.62 5.58
CA LYS A 174 -0.91 8.74 7.04
C LYS A 174 0.40 8.70 7.85
N GLN A 175 1.55 8.57 7.20
CA GLN A 175 2.87 8.53 7.85
C GLN A 175 3.47 9.94 7.95
N PHE A 176 4.60 10.03 8.64
CA PHE A 176 5.42 11.23 8.74
C PHE A 176 6.78 10.98 8.09
N TYR A 177 7.21 11.94 7.29
CA TYR A 177 8.51 12.00 6.64
C TYR A 177 9.41 12.94 7.45
N TYR A 178 10.55 12.44 7.90
CA TYR A 178 11.53 13.20 8.69
C TYR A 178 12.73 13.55 7.81
N PHE A 179 13.03 14.82 7.74
CA PHE A 179 14.15 15.40 7.02
C PHE A 179 15.31 15.65 7.98
N ARG A 180 16.51 15.74 7.42
CA ARG A 180 17.74 15.93 8.20
C ARG A 180 17.74 17.24 8.97
N ASP A 181 17.21 18.30 8.37
CA ASP A 181 17.10 19.62 8.99
C ASP A 181 15.82 20.34 8.54
N ASN A 182 15.63 21.56 9.05
CA ASN A 182 14.46 22.39 8.76
C ASN A 182 14.62 23.21 7.47
N ARG A 183 15.78 23.19 6.80
CA ARG A 183 16.00 23.91 5.53
C ARG A 183 15.10 23.36 4.44
N GLU A 184 14.86 22.05 4.45
CA GLU A 184 13.94 21.41 3.51
C GLU A 184 12.52 21.99 3.60
N MET A 185 12.07 22.43 4.79
CA MET A 185 10.75 23.05 4.93
C MET A 185 10.67 24.38 4.17
N PHE A 186 11.77 25.13 4.11
CA PHE A 186 11.84 26.37 3.35
C PHE A 186 11.90 26.10 1.85
N HIS A 187 12.69 25.12 1.41
CA HIS A 187 12.73 24.69 0.01
C HIS A 187 11.36 24.22 -0.50
N ILE A 188 10.67 23.38 0.27
CA ILE A 188 9.32 22.92 -0.08
C ILE A 188 8.33 24.10 -0.19
N VAL A 189 8.40 25.07 0.73
CA VAL A 189 7.53 26.26 0.66
C VAL A 189 7.88 27.15 -0.51
N GLU A 190 9.15 27.29 -0.86
CA GLU A 190 9.60 28.06 -2.02
C GLU A 190 9.16 27.42 -3.34
N ASP A 191 9.33 26.11 -3.47
CA ASP A 191 8.84 25.34 -4.61
C ASP A 191 7.32 25.51 -4.77
N LEU A 192 6.56 25.31 -3.68
CA LEU A 192 5.11 25.50 -3.67
C LEU A 192 4.72 26.94 -4.00
N ARG A 193 5.46 27.93 -3.47
CA ARG A 193 5.24 29.35 -3.76
C ARG A 193 5.36 29.62 -5.27
N ASN A 194 6.43 29.12 -5.88
CA ASN A 194 6.73 29.34 -7.28
C ASN A 194 5.69 28.62 -8.17
N GLN A 195 5.31 27.38 -7.85
CA GLN A 195 4.33 26.62 -8.63
C GLN A 195 2.91 27.16 -8.48
N LEU A 196 2.50 27.60 -7.28
CA LEU A 196 1.16 28.14 -7.02
C LEU A 196 1.01 29.63 -7.37
N GLY A 197 2.04 30.25 -7.97
CA GLY A 197 2.02 31.67 -8.35
C GLY A 197 1.79 32.62 -7.17
N ILE A 198 2.38 32.32 -6.01
CA ILE A 198 2.24 33.12 -4.78
C ILE A 198 3.37 34.16 -4.74
N GLU A 199 3.05 35.43 -5.02
CA GLU A 199 4.05 36.52 -5.13
C GLU A 199 4.47 37.14 -3.78
N ASP A 200 4.03 36.56 -2.67
CA ASP A 200 4.29 37.05 -1.32
C ASP A 200 5.71 36.70 -0.80
N SER A 201 6.15 37.40 0.25
CA SER A 201 7.39 37.04 0.96
C SER A 201 7.32 35.63 1.56
N LEU A 202 8.45 34.96 1.75
CA LEU A 202 8.52 33.55 2.18
C LEU A 202 7.65 33.25 3.41
N HIS A 203 7.63 34.14 4.42
CA HIS A 203 6.82 33.98 5.62
C HIS A 203 5.31 34.05 5.34
N LYS A 204 4.88 35.00 4.49
CA LYS A 204 3.48 35.12 4.06
C LYS A 204 3.08 33.94 3.18
N SER A 205 3.96 33.50 2.29
CA SER A 205 3.77 32.31 1.44
C SER A 205 3.65 31.05 2.30
N MET A 206 4.47 30.89 3.35
CA MET A 206 4.32 29.79 4.30
C MET A 206 2.97 29.81 5.01
N THR A 207 2.47 31.01 5.36
CA THR A 207 1.13 31.16 5.96
C THR A 207 0.03 30.80 4.96
N HIS A 208 0.15 31.24 3.70
CA HIS A 208 -0.77 30.89 2.62
C HIS A 208 -0.80 29.38 2.39
N VAL A 209 0.36 28.77 2.17
CA VAL A 209 0.54 27.33 1.92
C VAL A 209 -0.02 26.51 3.09
N ASN A 210 0.24 26.91 4.34
CA ASN A 210 -0.33 26.23 5.51
C ASN A 210 -1.87 26.29 5.56
N LYS A 211 -2.47 27.44 5.24
CA LYS A 211 -3.94 27.55 5.15
C LYS A 211 -4.48 26.66 4.03
N LEU A 212 -3.80 26.66 2.89
CA LEU A 212 -4.18 25.87 1.72
C LEU A 212 -4.13 24.38 2.03
N ILE A 213 -2.99 23.86 2.49
CA ILE A 213 -2.84 22.44 2.86
C ILE A 213 -3.85 22.07 3.95
N LYS A 214 -4.03 22.92 4.97
CA LYS A 214 -5.02 22.65 6.02
C LYS A 214 -6.41 22.53 5.44
N GLN A 215 -6.84 23.45 4.58
CA GLN A 215 -8.14 23.33 3.94
C GLN A 215 -8.17 22.07 3.06
N LEU A 216 -7.23 21.85 2.15
CA LEU A 216 -7.27 20.69 1.24
C LEU A 216 -7.20 19.32 1.94
N THR A 217 -6.60 19.22 3.14
CA THR A 217 -6.33 17.94 3.82
C THR A 217 -7.08 17.72 5.14
N ALA A 218 -7.92 18.65 5.59
CA ALA A 218 -8.65 18.55 6.87
C ALA A 218 -10.02 17.84 6.78
N GLY A 219 -10.43 17.35 5.61
CA GLY A 219 -11.74 16.71 5.40
C GLY A 219 -11.85 15.27 5.91
N ASP A 220 -10.75 14.61 6.24
CA ASP A 220 -10.78 13.20 6.66
C ASP A 220 -10.82 13.13 8.20
N GLU A 221 -12.03 12.89 8.73
CA GLU A 221 -12.38 12.46 10.10
C GLU A 221 -11.34 12.74 11.21
N GLY A 222 -11.56 13.79 12.00
CA GLY A 222 -11.12 13.87 13.40
C GLY A 222 -9.61 13.80 13.68
N GLY A 223 -8.74 13.85 12.67
CA GLY A 223 -7.29 13.80 12.86
C GLY A 223 -6.80 15.00 13.67
N HIS A 224 -5.83 14.76 14.56
CA HIS A 224 -5.05 15.79 15.28
C HIS A 224 -4.28 16.69 14.32
N ALA A 225 -4.98 17.45 13.48
CA ALA A 225 -4.41 18.36 12.51
C ALA A 225 -3.51 19.30 13.28
N ARG A 226 -2.20 19.20 13.04
CA ARG A 226 -1.27 20.21 13.52
C ARG A 226 -1.82 21.56 13.12
N VAL A 227 -1.72 22.53 14.04
CA VAL A 227 -2.14 23.92 13.77
C VAL A 227 -1.43 24.46 12.51
N ARG A 228 -0.24 23.92 12.18
CA ARG A 228 0.54 24.20 10.96
C ARG A 228 1.05 22.89 10.34
N ALA A 229 0.77 22.68 9.06
CA ALA A 229 1.25 21.52 8.30
C ALA A 229 2.77 21.60 8.05
N ILE A 230 3.26 22.79 7.70
CA ILE A 230 4.68 23.13 7.53
C ILE A 230 5.08 24.15 8.58
N SER A 231 6.20 23.91 9.27
CA SER A 231 6.74 24.83 10.27
C SER A 231 8.25 24.96 10.14
N GLU A 232 8.74 26.20 10.21
CA GLU A 232 10.17 26.57 10.24
C GLU A 232 10.99 25.84 11.31
N LYS A 233 10.34 25.36 12.38
CA LYS A 233 10.99 24.64 13.49
C LYS A 233 10.82 23.13 13.41
N SER A 234 10.05 22.63 12.44
CA SER A 234 9.80 21.20 12.24
C SER A 234 10.81 20.66 11.25
N THR A 235 11.25 19.44 11.48
CA THR A 235 12.00 18.64 10.49
C THR A 235 11.15 17.53 9.92
N ARG A 236 9.83 17.55 10.12
CA ARG A 236 8.92 16.51 9.63
C ARG A 236 7.67 17.05 8.98
N LEU A 237 7.18 16.33 7.97
CA LEU A 237 5.93 16.56 7.26
C LEU A 237 5.01 15.35 7.32
N GLU A 238 3.71 15.59 7.29
CA GLU A 238 2.69 14.55 7.13
C GLU A 238 2.65 14.07 5.69
N GLY A 239 2.38 12.79 5.47
CA GLY A 239 2.38 12.18 4.13
C GLY A 239 1.40 12.83 3.16
N LYS A 240 0.21 13.23 3.62
CA LYS A 240 -0.73 14.03 2.82
C LYS A 240 -0.19 15.39 2.37
N THR A 241 0.68 16.02 3.17
CA THR A 241 1.38 17.25 2.77
C THR A 241 2.46 16.96 1.74
N VAL A 242 3.17 15.83 1.89
CA VAL A 242 4.14 15.36 0.90
C VAL A 242 3.44 15.04 -0.43
N ARG A 243 2.31 14.34 -0.42
CA ARG A 243 1.49 14.06 -1.62
C ARG A 243 1.10 15.34 -2.35
N PHE A 244 0.56 16.33 -1.63
CA PHE A 244 0.23 17.62 -2.20
C PHE A 244 1.45 18.32 -2.83
N TYR A 245 2.60 18.29 -2.15
CA TYR A 245 3.85 18.85 -2.68
C TYR A 245 4.30 18.17 -3.96
N LEU A 246 4.29 16.83 -4.00
CA LEU A 246 4.67 16.04 -5.17
C LEU A 246 3.72 16.31 -6.36
N ASP A 247 2.41 16.39 -6.12
CA ASP A 247 1.42 16.69 -7.16
C ASP A 247 1.55 18.12 -7.70
N ALA A 248 1.84 19.09 -6.83
CA ALA A 248 2.05 20.49 -7.24
C ALA A 248 3.33 20.69 -8.06
N THR A 249 4.34 19.84 -7.86
CA THR A 249 5.68 19.98 -8.46
C THR A 249 5.98 18.97 -9.57
N ASP A 250 5.03 18.08 -9.89
CA ASP A 250 5.22 16.89 -10.75
C ASP A 250 6.29 15.89 -10.32
N ARG A 251 6.67 15.92 -9.05
CA ARG A 251 7.76 15.06 -8.59
C ARG A 251 7.21 13.69 -8.20
N ARG A 252 8.01 12.66 -8.44
CA ARG A 252 7.81 11.30 -7.89
C ARG A 252 8.30 11.23 -6.46
N LEU A 253 7.85 10.24 -5.69
CA LEU A 253 8.31 10.06 -4.32
C LEU A 253 9.82 9.80 -4.22
N SER A 254 10.39 9.12 -5.23
CA SER A 254 11.82 8.86 -5.39
C SER A 254 12.69 10.13 -5.33
N TYR A 255 12.15 11.31 -5.68
CA TYR A 255 12.84 12.60 -5.50
C TYR A 255 13.23 12.89 -4.04
N LEU A 256 12.54 12.30 -3.06
CA LEU A 256 12.79 12.51 -1.65
C LEU A 256 13.83 11.54 -1.05
N GLU A 257 14.32 10.58 -1.84
CA GLU A 257 15.41 9.69 -1.40
C GLU A 257 16.66 10.50 -1.02
N GLY A 258 17.34 10.09 0.06
CA GLY A 258 18.50 10.80 0.60
C GLY A 258 18.18 12.11 1.36
N ARG A 259 17.03 12.74 1.10
CA ARG A 259 16.55 13.93 1.84
C ARG A 259 15.78 13.54 3.09
N VAL A 260 14.96 12.50 2.95
CA VAL A 260 14.22 11.90 4.05
C VAL A 260 15.13 10.92 4.77
N THR A 261 15.34 11.19 6.06
CA THR A 261 16.10 10.32 6.96
C THR A 261 15.26 9.19 7.53
N LYS A 262 13.93 9.37 7.59
CA LYS A 262 13.04 8.39 8.20
C LYS A 262 11.57 8.54 7.78
N VAL A 263 10.88 7.41 7.61
CA VAL A 263 9.41 7.34 7.50
C VAL A 263 8.84 6.54 8.67
N THR A 264 7.90 7.13 9.42
CA THR A 264 7.31 6.50 10.61
C THR A 264 5.91 7.04 10.92
N GLY A 265 5.19 6.37 11.82
CA GLY A 265 3.89 6.83 12.30
C GLY A 265 3.97 8.05 13.21
N ILE A 266 2.81 8.50 13.70
CA ILE A 266 2.64 9.75 14.45
C ILE A 266 3.57 9.91 15.68
N ASN A 267 3.84 8.80 16.37
CA ASN A 267 4.66 8.77 17.58
C ASN A 267 6.16 8.92 17.29
N GLY A 268 6.59 8.86 16.03
CA GLY A 268 8.02 8.94 15.65
C GLY A 268 8.86 7.71 16.02
N GLN A 269 8.28 6.76 16.74
CA GLN A 269 8.94 5.53 17.19
C GLN A 269 8.88 4.45 16.13
N ALA A 270 9.95 3.65 16.05
CA ALA A 270 10.15 2.69 14.96
C ALA A 270 10.04 3.37 13.58
N GLY A 271 10.00 2.60 12.51
CA GLY A 271 9.95 3.11 11.14
C GLY A 271 11.07 2.59 10.27
N ILE A 272 11.10 3.12 9.06
CA ILE A 272 12.12 2.85 8.06
C ILE A 272 13.11 4.01 8.11
N GLU A 273 14.34 3.73 8.49
CA GLU A 273 15.45 4.69 8.41
C GLU A 273 15.97 4.71 6.97
N ASN A 274 16.52 5.84 6.51
CA ASN A 274 17.00 6.05 5.14
C ASN A 274 16.11 5.38 4.08
N PRO A 275 14.81 5.75 4.03
CA PRO A 275 13.84 5.10 3.17
C PRO A 275 14.24 5.19 1.70
N ARG A 276 13.96 4.10 0.99
CA ARG A 276 13.95 3.99 -0.47
C ARG A 276 12.51 3.86 -0.94
N PHE A 277 12.23 4.38 -2.12
CA PHE A 277 10.91 4.49 -2.71
C PHE A 277 10.88 3.78 -4.06
N PRO A 278 10.97 2.43 -4.09
CA PRO A 278 10.84 1.67 -5.32
C PRO A 278 9.51 1.99 -5.99
N GLU A 279 9.50 1.99 -7.32
CA GLU A 279 8.36 2.38 -8.15
C GLU A 279 8.15 1.44 -9.35
N GLY A 280 6.98 1.50 -9.97
CA GLY A 280 6.67 0.74 -11.18
C GLY A 280 6.82 -0.77 -10.99
N ARG A 281 7.52 -1.40 -11.93
CA ARG A 281 7.74 -2.85 -11.98
C ARG A 281 8.59 -3.36 -10.81
N GLU A 282 9.56 -2.58 -10.32
CA GLU A 282 10.36 -2.96 -9.17
C GLU A 282 9.46 -3.10 -7.92
N LEU A 283 8.60 -2.11 -7.70
CA LEU A 283 7.67 -2.12 -6.58
C LEU A 283 6.67 -3.27 -6.67
N GLU A 284 6.13 -3.53 -7.87
CA GLU A 284 5.21 -4.65 -8.11
C GLU A 284 5.85 -6.00 -7.72
N VAL A 285 7.10 -6.25 -8.16
CA VAL A 285 7.84 -7.46 -7.80
C VAL A 285 8.04 -7.56 -6.29
N LEU A 286 8.44 -6.46 -5.63
CA LEU A 286 8.63 -6.43 -4.18
C LEU A 286 7.31 -6.70 -3.42
N ARG A 287 6.19 -6.13 -3.88
CA ARG A 287 4.85 -6.39 -3.32
C ARG A 287 4.47 -7.86 -3.45
N ALA A 288 4.75 -8.49 -4.59
CA ALA A 288 4.48 -9.91 -4.83
C ALA A 288 5.30 -10.82 -3.89
N ARG A 289 6.60 -10.52 -3.70
CA ARG A 289 7.46 -11.23 -2.73
C ARG A 289 6.95 -11.09 -1.30
N LEU A 290 6.61 -9.85 -0.89
CA LEU A 290 6.05 -9.60 0.43
C LEU A 290 4.70 -10.29 0.64
N ALA A 291 3.85 -10.35 -0.39
CA ALA A 291 2.59 -11.07 -0.34
C ALA A 291 2.82 -12.56 -0.07
N ALA A 292 3.78 -13.20 -0.76
CA ALA A 292 4.15 -14.61 -0.54
C ALA A 292 4.59 -14.89 0.91
N ILE A 293 5.48 -14.05 1.45
CA ILE A 293 5.99 -14.15 2.83
C ILE A 293 4.85 -13.94 3.84
N ILE A 294 4.05 -12.88 3.65
CA ILE A 294 2.98 -12.54 4.60
C ILE A 294 1.85 -13.56 4.54
N ALA A 295 1.48 -14.05 3.35
CA ALA A 295 0.41 -15.02 3.16
C ALA A 295 0.77 -16.39 3.74
N SER A 296 2.06 -16.74 3.73
CA SER A 296 2.60 -17.97 4.32
C SER A 296 2.83 -17.80 5.83
N ASP A 297 4.08 -17.60 6.27
CA ASP A 297 4.48 -17.60 7.69
C ASP A 297 4.31 -16.26 8.42
N GLY A 298 3.88 -15.21 7.72
CA GLY A 298 3.57 -13.91 8.32
C GLY A 298 2.20 -13.84 9.01
N HIS A 299 2.06 -12.98 10.01
CA HIS A 299 0.81 -12.60 10.62
C HIS A 299 0.65 -11.07 10.61
N LEU A 300 -0.16 -10.58 9.68
CA LEU A 300 -0.46 -9.16 9.48
C LEU A 300 -1.61 -8.73 10.40
N ARG A 301 -1.35 -7.72 11.22
CA ARG A 301 -2.36 -7.08 12.09
C ARG A 301 -2.91 -5.82 11.44
N GLU A 302 -4.09 -5.38 11.87
CA GLU A 302 -4.73 -4.13 11.40
C GLU A 302 -3.86 -2.89 11.56
N SER A 303 -2.95 -2.89 12.54
CA SER A 303 -1.98 -1.80 12.74
C SER A 303 -0.83 -1.78 11.72
N GLY A 304 -0.81 -2.71 10.77
CA GLY A 304 0.31 -2.95 9.85
C GLY A 304 1.47 -3.74 10.47
N ARG A 305 1.41 -4.09 11.76
CA ARG A 305 2.45 -4.93 12.36
C ARG A 305 2.41 -6.33 11.77
N ILE A 306 3.55 -6.81 11.28
CA ILE A 306 3.73 -8.19 10.82
C ILE A 306 4.59 -8.93 11.84
N GLY A 307 4.04 -10.01 12.40
CA GLY A 307 4.84 -11.01 13.10
C GLY A 307 5.24 -12.11 12.12
N TYR A 308 6.52 -12.47 12.07
CA TYR A 308 7.03 -13.54 11.22
C TYR A 308 7.79 -14.53 12.11
N ASN A 309 7.44 -15.81 12.00
CA ASN A 309 8.05 -16.88 12.78
C ASN A 309 8.75 -17.84 11.82
N GLU A 310 10.03 -18.09 12.06
CA GLU A 310 10.83 -18.92 11.16
C GLU A 310 11.85 -19.73 11.98
N GLU A 311 12.07 -20.98 11.58
CA GLU A 311 13.00 -21.91 12.23
C GLU A 311 14.45 -21.64 11.82
N HIS A 312 14.67 -21.13 10.60
CA HIS A 312 15.97 -20.92 9.98
C HIS A 312 16.35 -19.44 9.86
N LEU A 313 17.48 -19.05 10.46
CA LEU A 313 17.96 -17.65 10.40
C LEU A 313 18.26 -17.20 8.97
N GLU A 314 18.71 -18.10 8.10
CA GLU A 314 19.05 -17.81 6.71
C GLU A 314 17.82 -17.31 5.92
N ARG A 315 16.62 -17.79 6.25
CA ARG A 315 15.37 -17.31 5.63
C ARG A 315 14.97 -15.95 6.17
N ILE A 316 15.22 -15.67 7.45
CA ILE A 316 15.04 -14.33 8.01
C ILE A 316 15.99 -13.33 7.31
N ASP A 317 17.23 -13.73 7.03
CA ASP A 317 18.20 -12.90 6.31
C ASP A 317 17.75 -12.60 4.87
N ARG A 318 17.14 -13.56 4.17
CA ARG A 318 16.51 -13.31 2.86
C ARG A 318 15.36 -12.31 2.94
N VAL A 319 14.46 -12.47 3.91
CA VAL A 319 13.37 -11.48 4.13
C VAL A 319 13.95 -10.10 4.40
N GLN A 320 15.03 -10.04 5.20
CA GLN A 320 15.78 -8.82 5.46
C GLN A 320 16.37 -8.21 4.17
N GLU A 321 16.88 -8.99 3.22
CA GLU A 321 17.36 -8.49 1.93
C GLU A 321 16.25 -7.88 1.08
N ILE A 322 15.07 -8.51 1.02
CA ILE A 322 13.91 -7.95 0.33
C ILE A 322 13.54 -6.60 0.95
N LEU A 323 13.49 -6.53 2.29
CA LEU A 323 13.15 -5.32 3.03
C LEU A 323 14.14 -4.17 2.84
N ARG A 324 15.42 -4.45 2.53
CA ARG A 324 16.43 -3.40 2.24
C ARG A 324 16.10 -2.56 1.00
N ASN A 325 15.23 -3.05 0.11
CA ASN A 325 14.75 -2.27 -1.03
C ASN A 325 13.80 -1.13 -0.64
N PHE A 326 13.29 -1.14 0.60
CA PHE A 326 12.47 -0.05 1.14
C PHE A 326 13.28 0.92 2.02
N GLY A 327 14.53 0.61 2.34
CA GLY A 327 15.40 1.41 3.19
C GLY A 327 16.13 0.58 4.26
N ASP A 328 16.71 1.27 5.25
CA ASP A 328 17.46 0.66 6.34
C ASP A 328 16.53 0.04 7.38
N ILE A 329 16.00 -1.12 7.03
CA ILE A 329 15.24 -1.99 7.93
C ILE A 329 16.21 -2.97 8.57
N THR A 330 16.11 -3.19 9.88
CA THR A 330 16.86 -4.26 10.57
C THR A 330 15.91 -5.14 11.37
N LEU A 331 15.81 -6.41 10.99
CA LEU A 331 15.09 -7.44 11.72
C LEU A 331 15.88 -7.88 12.94
N LYS A 332 15.18 -8.08 14.05
CA LYS A 332 15.78 -8.47 15.34
C LYS A 332 15.16 -9.79 15.80
N PRO A 333 15.71 -10.94 15.37
CA PRO A 333 15.17 -12.25 15.73
C PRO A 333 15.26 -12.49 17.23
N LYS A 334 14.16 -12.98 17.80
CA LYS A 334 14.06 -13.39 19.19
C LYS A 334 13.78 -14.88 19.25
N LEU A 335 14.68 -15.64 19.88
CA LEU A 335 14.51 -17.07 20.04
C LEU A 335 13.27 -17.37 20.90
N ARG A 336 12.40 -18.23 20.36
CA ARG A 336 11.25 -18.87 21.01
C ARG A 336 11.49 -20.39 21.02
N PRO A 337 10.73 -21.17 21.80
CA PRO A 337 10.84 -22.63 21.74
C PRO A 337 10.59 -23.16 20.33
N GLY A 338 11.65 -23.61 19.65
CA GLY A 338 11.60 -24.22 18.32
C GLY A 338 11.70 -23.25 17.13
N SER A 339 11.68 -21.93 17.32
CA SER A 339 11.73 -20.96 16.20
C SER A 339 12.21 -19.57 16.63
N TYR A 340 12.42 -18.69 15.67
CA TYR A 340 12.71 -17.27 15.87
C TYR A 340 11.49 -16.42 15.51
N GLU A 341 11.12 -15.50 16.39
CA GLU A 341 10.09 -14.49 16.13
C GLU A 341 10.77 -13.17 15.75
N VAL A 342 10.38 -12.60 14.60
CA VAL A 342 10.75 -11.24 14.18
C VAL A 342 9.50 -10.38 13.96
N HIS A 343 9.70 -9.06 14.04
CA HIS A 343 8.68 -8.08 13.69
C HIS A 343 9.18 -7.21 12.57
N ILE A 344 8.40 -7.16 11.48
CA ILE A 344 8.63 -6.23 10.37
C ILE A 344 7.94 -4.90 10.70
N GLN A 345 8.55 -3.80 10.26
CA GLN A 345 8.08 -2.43 10.42
C GLN A 345 6.64 -2.29 9.94
N ASN A 346 5.83 -1.55 10.71
CA ASN A 346 4.40 -1.37 10.40
C ASN A 346 4.16 -0.75 9.02
N GLN A 347 5.09 0.09 8.55
CA GLN A 347 5.01 0.74 7.24
C GLN A 347 4.89 -0.29 6.11
N ILE A 348 5.58 -1.42 6.21
CA ILE A 348 5.50 -2.51 5.23
C ILE A 348 4.12 -3.17 5.27
N GLY A 349 3.60 -3.48 6.47
CA GLY A 349 2.26 -4.05 6.55
C GLY A 349 1.16 -3.07 6.13
N LEU A 350 1.33 -1.76 6.34
CA LEU A 350 0.40 -0.74 5.84
C LEU A 350 0.40 -0.67 4.30
N ILE A 351 1.55 -0.83 3.64
CA ILE A 351 1.62 -1.01 2.19
C ILE A 351 0.77 -2.22 1.80
N MET A 352 1.01 -3.38 2.42
CA MET A 352 0.32 -4.60 2.03
C MET A 352 -1.19 -4.56 2.31
N ILE A 353 -1.63 -3.89 3.39
CA ILE A 353 -3.06 -3.63 3.65
C ILE A 353 -3.65 -2.72 2.56
N HIS A 354 -2.92 -1.67 2.16
CA HIS A 354 -3.35 -0.77 1.08
C HIS A 354 -3.52 -1.52 -0.24
N GLU A 355 -2.61 -2.44 -0.54
CA GLU A 355 -2.71 -3.34 -1.71
C GLU A 355 -3.88 -4.34 -1.61
N GLY A 356 -4.54 -4.45 -0.46
CA GLY A 356 -5.72 -5.31 -0.29
C GLY A 356 -5.43 -6.65 0.38
N MET A 357 -4.26 -6.83 1.02
CA MET A 357 -4.04 -7.96 1.92
C MET A 357 -4.91 -7.85 3.16
N THR A 358 -5.65 -8.91 3.49
CA THR A 358 -6.54 -8.93 4.65
C THR A 358 -5.76 -9.10 5.96
N PRO A 359 -5.81 -8.13 6.90
CA PRO A 359 -5.26 -8.31 8.23
C PRO A 359 -6.15 -9.24 9.08
N GLY A 360 -5.54 -9.94 10.03
CA GLY A 360 -6.24 -10.79 10.99
C GLY A 360 -5.97 -12.29 10.86
N ASN A 361 -6.98 -13.10 11.15
CA ASN A 361 -6.86 -14.56 11.19
C ASN A 361 -7.22 -15.17 9.85
N LYS A 362 -6.21 -15.42 9.01
CA LYS A 362 -6.35 -15.99 7.66
C LYS A 362 -7.12 -17.31 7.63
N THR A 363 -6.97 -18.15 8.67
CA THR A 363 -7.69 -19.44 8.73
C THR A 363 -9.19 -19.23 8.89
N ILE A 364 -9.62 -18.16 9.56
CA ILE A 364 -11.04 -17.87 9.78
C ILE A 364 -11.61 -17.08 8.61
N GLN A 365 -10.91 -16.03 8.17
CA GLN A 365 -11.38 -15.13 7.13
C GLN A 365 -11.26 -15.73 5.72
N ASN A 366 -10.45 -16.79 5.55
CA ASN A 366 -10.17 -17.43 4.27
C ASN A 366 -9.86 -16.41 3.15
N PRO A 367 -8.94 -15.45 3.35
CA PRO A 367 -8.68 -14.44 2.33
C PRO A 367 -7.99 -15.07 1.11
N GLY A 368 -8.21 -14.48 -0.06
CA GLY A 368 -7.41 -14.71 -1.25
C GLY A 368 -6.22 -13.75 -1.33
N LEU A 369 -5.60 -13.67 -2.50
CA LEU A 369 -4.61 -12.65 -2.81
C LEU A 369 -5.30 -11.28 -3.09
N PRO A 370 -4.55 -10.17 -3.04
CA PRO A 370 -4.99 -8.86 -3.50
C PRO A 370 -5.75 -8.89 -4.82
N LYS A 371 -6.83 -8.11 -4.95
CA LYS A 371 -7.48 -7.91 -6.25
C LYS A 371 -6.44 -7.37 -7.24
N GLY A 372 -6.40 -7.89 -8.47
CA GLY A 372 -5.37 -7.51 -9.44
C GLY A 372 -4.19 -8.49 -9.55
N TYR A 373 -4.14 -9.56 -8.73
CA TYR A 373 -2.98 -10.46 -8.72
C TYR A 373 -2.76 -11.24 -10.02
N LEU A 374 -3.80 -11.39 -10.86
CA LEU A 374 -3.68 -12.06 -12.16
C LEU A 374 -3.12 -11.12 -13.22
N GLU A 375 -3.34 -9.82 -13.04
CA GLU A 375 -2.85 -8.74 -13.87
C GLU A 375 -1.37 -8.42 -13.58
N TRP A 376 -0.79 -9.03 -12.54
CA TRP A 376 0.62 -8.91 -12.24
C TRP A 376 1.51 -9.27 -13.43
N SER A 377 2.60 -8.51 -13.59
CA SER A 377 3.62 -8.84 -14.56
C SER A 377 4.14 -10.27 -14.36
N GLU A 378 4.62 -10.88 -15.44
CA GLU A 378 5.16 -12.23 -15.38
C GLU A 378 6.29 -12.34 -14.34
N GLU A 379 7.12 -11.30 -14.20
CA GLU A 379 8.19 -11.25 -13.21
C GLU A 379 7.65 -11.21 -11.77
N ALA A 380 6.61 -10.43 -11.50
CA ALA A 380 5.98 -10.40 -10.18
C ALA A 380 5.32 -11.75 -9.83
N ARG A 381 4.66 -12.39 -10.80
CA ARG A 381 4.11 -13.75 -10.62
C ARG A 381 5.20 -14.78 -10.32
N ARG A 382 6.32 -14.75 -11.04
CA ARG A 382 7.49 -15.61 -10.76
C ARG A 382 8.02 -15.35 -9.36
N ALA A 383 8.26 -14.09 -9.01
CA ALA A 383 8.78 -13.68 -7.71
C ALA A 383 7.90 -14.14 -6.53
N TYR A 384 6.58 -14.07 -6.68
CA TYR A 384 5.64 -14.66 -5.72
C TYR A 384 5.89 -16.18 -5.55
N LEU A 385 5.96 -16.92 -6.67
CA LEU A 385 6.16 -18.37 -6.66
C LEU A 385 7.51 -18.80 -6.07
N GLU A 386 8.57 -18.06 -6.37
CA GLU A 386 9.93 -18.28 -5.87
C GLU A 386 10.01 -18.17 -4.34
N ASP A 387 9.29 -17.22 -3.74
CA ASP A 387 9.34 -16.95 -2.30
C ASP A 387 8.33 -17.77 -1.49
N PHE A 388 7.14 -18.10 -1.99
CA PHE A 388 6.19 -18.86 -1.15
C PHE A 388 6.59 -20.34 -0.98
N ILE A 389 7.28 -20.95 -1.96
CA ILE A 389 7.71 -22.35 -1.86
C ILE A 389 8.69 -22.56 -0.70
N PRO A 390 9.70 -21.70 -0.50
CA PRO A 390 10.52 -21.72 0.70
C PRO A 390 9.76 -21.69 2.02
N GLU A 391 8.75 -20.81 2.14
CA GLU A 391 7.97 -20.61 3.36
C GLU A 391 7.07 -21.83 3.63
N ASP A 392 6.09 -22.09 2.76
CA ASP A 392 5.02 -23.06 3.01
C ASP A 392 4.97 -24.24 2.02
N GLY A 393 5.83 -24.20 0.99
CA GLY A 393 5.93 -25.25 -0.01
C GLY A 393 6.93 -26.34 0.33
N SER A 394 6.86 -27.41 -0.45
CA SER A 394 7.82 -28.52 -0.43
C SER A 394 8.10 -28.99 -1.85
N PHE A 395 9.28 -29.54 -2.04
CA PHE A 395 9.67 -30.23 -3.25
C PHE A 395 10.00 -31.68 -2.90
N SER A 396 9.67 -32.61 -3.79
CA SER A 396 10.18 -33.98 -3.72
C SER A 396 10.31 -34.56 -5.13
N VAL A 397 11.35 -35.38 -5.35
CA VAL A 397 11.62 -36.03 -6.64
C VAL A 397 10.43 -36.82 -7.19
N SER A 398 9.62 -37.41 -6.30
CA SER A 398 8.48 -38.25 -6.71
C SER A 398 7.18 -37.48 -6.97
N ARG A 399 6.96 -36.35 -6.28
CA ARG A 399 5.68 -35.61 -6.32
C ARG A 399 5.80 -34.19 -6.90
N GLY A 400 7.01 -33.74 -7.22
CA GLY A 400 7.27 -32.38 -7.67
C GLY A 400 7.03 -31.36 -6.56
N PHE A 401 6.52 -30.19 -6.91
CA PHE A 401 6.20 -29.11 -5.97
C PHE A 401 4.81 -29.31 -5.37
N SER A 402 4.70 -29.11 -4.07
CA SER A 402 3.41 -29.15 -3.37
C SER A 402 3.37 -28.22 -2.17
N TRP A 403 2.20 -27.66 -1.89
CA TRP A 403 1.95 -26.77 -0.76
C TRP A 403 0.53 -26.96 -0.23
N PHE A 404 0.25 -26.38 0.94
CA PHE A 404 -1.04 -26.56 1.58
C PHE A 404 -1.56 -25.27 2.21
N ARG A 405 -2.88 -25.18 2.29
CA ARG A 405 -3.60 -24.11 2.98
C ARG A 405 -4.71 -24.71 3.82
N SER A 406 -5.07 -24.05 4.92
CA SER A 406 -6.17 -24.49 5.78
C SER A 406 -7.08 -23.33 6.12
N HIS A 407 -8.38 -23.60 6.15
CA HIS A 407 -9.39 -22.63 6.60
C HIS A 407 -10.45 -23.32 7.47
N ALA A 408 -11.17 -22.53 8.26
CA ALA A 408 -12.23 -22.98 9.16
C ALA A 408 -13.55 -23.22 8.41
N LEU A 409 -14.19 -24.35 8.68
CA LEU A 409 -15.56 -24.63 8.26
C LEU A 409 -16.57 -24.36 9.38
N TYR A 410 -16.11 -24.41 10.63
CA TYR A 410 -16.91 -24.20 11.83
C TYR A 410 -16.10 -23.59 12.97
N ILE A 411 -16.73 -22.66 13.69
CA ILE A 411 -16.16 -22.00 14.87
C ILE A 411 -17.26 -21.83 15.92
N GLU A 412 -16.97 -22.21 17.16
CA GLU A 412 -17.88 -22.03 18.30
C GLU A 412 -17.50 -20.80 19.14
N ALA A 413 -16.24 -20.69 19.56
CA ALA A 413 -15.82 -19.70 20.56
C ALA A 413 -15.56 -18.27 20.00
N GLU A 414 -15.23 -18.13 18.71
CA GLU A 414 -14.78 -16.86 18.12
C GLU A 414 -15.73 -16.30 17.05
N LYS A 415 -16.92 -16.88 16.91
CA LYS A 415 -17.88 -16.57 15.83
C LYS A 415 -18.18 -15.06 15.73
N ASN A 416 -18.45 -14.41 16.86
CA ASN A 416 -18.83 -13.01 16.92
C ASN A 416 -17.63 -12.06 16.69
N SER A 417 -16.40 -12.48 16.97
CA SER A 417 -15.22 -11.62 16.83
C SER A 417 -14.80 -11.42 15.37
N TYR A 418 -15.13 -12.37 14.50
CA TYR A 418 -14.78 -12.35 13.09
C TYR A 418 -16.00 -12.30 12.16
N SER A 419 -17.20 -12.09 12.70
CA SER A 419 -18.47 -12.18 11.96
C SER A 419 -18.57 -13.45 11.09
N PHE A 420 -18.07 -14.56 11.63
CA PHE A 420 -17.91 -15.80 10.88
C PHE A 420 -19.25 -16.57 10.79
N GLU A 421 -19.58 -17.05 9.60
CA GLU A 421 -20.73 -17.92 9.38
C GLU A 421 -20.24 -19.36 9.14
N SER A 422 -20.57 -20.27 10.06
CA SER A 422 -20.21 -21.68 9.91
C SER A 422 -20.93 -22.30 8.71
N VAL A 423 -20.16 -22.99 7.87
CA VAL A 423 -20.63 -23.68 6.66
C VAL A 423 -21.22 -25.06 6.99
N ILE A 424 -20.85 -25.60 8.15
CA ILE A 424 -21.35 -26.89 8.66
C ILE A 424 -22.02 -26.71 10.04
N THR A 425 -22.68 -27.76 10.51
CA THR A 425 -23.39 -27.79 11.80
C THR A 425 -22.63 -28.59 12.86
N ALA A 426 -23.19 -28.67 14.07
CA ALA A 426 -22.63 -29.46 15.16
C ALA A 426 -22.62 -30.98 14.88
N GLU A 427 -23.44 -31.47 13.94
CA GLU A 427 -23.47 -32.91 13.62
C GLU A 427 -22.23 -33.35 12.84
N GLU A 428 -21.75 -32.54 11.88
CA GLU A 428 -20.48 -32.78 11.20
C GLU A 428 -19.29 -32.70 12.17
N VAL A 429 -19.34 -31.77 13.13
CA VAL A 429 -18.32 -31.66 14.19
C VAL A 429 -18.28 -32.93 15.05
N LYS A 430 -19.45 -33.46 15.45
CA LYS A 430 -19.55 -34.73 16.20
C LYS A 430 -19.03 -35.91 15.37
N LEU A 431 -19.30 -35.95 14.07
CA LEU A 431 -18.76 -37.00 13.18
C LEU A 431 -17.23 -37.03 13.25
N VAL A 432 -16.57 -35.88 13.08
CA VAL A 432 -15.10 -35.78 13.13
C VAL A 432 -14.57 -36.12 14.52
N LYS A 433 -15.25 -35.69 15.59
CA LYS A 433 -14.87 -36.06 16.96
C LYS A 433 -14.93 -37.56 17.22
N ASN A 434 -15.95 -38.23 16.70
CA ASN A 434 -16.22 -39.65 16.97
C ASN A 434 -15.42 -40.61 16.07
N ARG A 435 -15.14 -40.19 14.83
CA ARG A 435 -14.46 -41.02 13.82
C ARG A 435 -13.00 -40.61 13.57
N GLY A 436 -12.61 -39.41 13.98
CA GLY A 436 -11.24 -38.93 13.86
C GLY A 436 -10.31 -39.51 14.93
N GLU A 437 -9.05 -39.67 14.54
CA GLU A 437 -7.98 -40.09 15.44
C GLU A 437 -7.59 -38.92 16.36
N SER A 438 -7.46 -39.19 17.65
CA SER A 438 -7.01 -38.18 18.63
C SER A 438 -5.49 -38.06 18.58
N VAL A 439 -5.00 -36.87 18.24
CA VAL A 439 -3.57 -36.54 18.22
C VAL A 439 -3.27 -35.63 19.40
N THR A 440 -2.36 -36.06 20.27
CA THR A 440 -1.88 -35.28 21.41
C THR A 440 -0.50 -34.68 21.10
N GLY A 441 -0.25 -33.45 21.54
CA GLY A 441 1.00 -32.76 21.26
C GLY A 441 0.99 -31.30 21.67
N LEU A 442 1.72 -30.44 20.92
CA LEU A 442 1.71 -28.99 21.16
C LEU A 442 0.29 -28.40 21.06
N VAL A 443 -0.51 -28.94 20.14
CA VAL A 443 -1.93 -28.62 19.98
C VAL A 443 -2.73 -29.89 19.78
N ASP A 444 -3.51 -30.26 20.80
CA ASP A 444 -4.41 -31.42 20.75
C ASP A 444 -5.50 -31.23 19.69
N HIS A 445 -5.74 -32.25 18.87
CA HIS A 445 -6.79 -32.22 17.85
C HIS A 445 -7.29 -33.62 17.47
N HIS A 446 -8.51 -33.69 16.94
CA HIS A 446 -9.00 -34.87 16.22
C HIS A 446 -8.73 -34.69 14.73
N TYR A 447 -8.18 -35.71 14.10
CA TYR A 447 -7.80 -35.73 12.70
C TYR A 447 -8.63 -36.77 11.94
N LEU A 448 -9.25 -36.39 10.84
CA LEU A 448 -9.94 -37.31 9.94
C LEU A 448 -9.51 -37.06 8.50
N ALA A 449 -8.86 -38.06 7.88
CA ALA A 449 -8.43 -37.99 6.49
C ALA A 449 -9.64 -37.85 5.56
N TYR A 450 -9.51 -37.05 4.50
CA TYR A 450 -10.61 -36.80 3.56
C TYR A 450 -11.17 -38.10 2.96
N GLY A 451 -10.29 -39.01 2.51
CA GLY A 451 -10.72 -40.31 1.98
C GLY A 451 -11.47 -41.21 2.98
N ALA A 452 -11.34 -40.96 4.29
CA ALA A 452 -12.16 -41.63 5.30
C ALA A 452 -13.55 -40.97 5.42
N VAL A 453 -13.65 -39.64 5.30
CA VAL A 453 -14.93 -38.92 5.22
C VAL A 453 -15.72 -39.38 4.00
N ASP A 454 -15.06 -39.47 2.85
CA ASP A 454 -15.65 -39.92 1.59
C ASP A 454 -16.25 -41.34 1.71
N LYS A 455 -15.50 -42.29 2.29
CA LYS A 455 -16.00 -43.64 2.58
C LYS A 455 -17.21 -43.64 3.52
N LEU A 456 -17.24 -42.74 4.51
CA LEU A 456 -18.34 -42.66 5.47
C LEU A 456 -19.67 -42.24 4.83
N GLN A 457 -19.69 -41.67 3.62
CA GLN A 457 -20.93 -41.40 2.88
C GLN A 457 -21.72 -42.68 2.61
N THR A 458 -21.04 -43.82 2.47
CA THR A 458 -21.65 -45.14 2.23
C THR A 458 -21.82 -45.98 3.51
N SER A 459 -21.72 -45.36 4.69
CA SER A 459 -21.88 -46.03 5.98
C SER A 459 -23.32 -46.51 6.20
N ASP A 460 -23.49 -47.73 6.74
CA ASP A 460 -24.81 -48.27 7.15
C ASP A 460 -25.51 -47.42 8.21
N ASN A 461 -24.75 -46.67 9.02
CA ASN A 461 -25.31 -45.67 9.92
C ASN A 461 -25.77 -44.44 9.13
N GLN A 462 -27.09 -44.32 8.94
CA GLN A 462 -27.72 -43.25 8.15
C GLN A 462 -27.37 -41.83 8.64
N ASN A 463 -27.22 -41.62 9.96
CA ASN A 463 -26.83 -40.30 10.47
C ASN A 463 -25.38 -39.97 10.10
N GLN A 464 -24.48 -40.96 10.18
CA GLN A 464 -23.08 -40.77 9.79
C GLN A 464 -22.94 -40.55 8.29
N SER A 465 -23.66 -41.32 7.47
CA SER A 465 -23.70 -41.16 6.02
C SER A 465 -24.18 -39.75 5.64
N ARG A 466 -25.31 -39.28 6.19
CA ARG A 466 -25.81 -37.92 5.94
C ARG A 466 -24.83 -36.82 6.37
N SER A 467 -24.23 -36.94 7.56
CA SER A 467 -23.25 -35.95 8.03
C SER A 467 -21.97 -35.98 7.20
N ALA A 468 -21.53 -37.14 6.72
CA ALA A 468 -20.38 -37.26 5.84
C ALA A 468 -20.67 -36.64 4.47
N GLU A 469 -21.86 -36.88 3.89
CA GLU A 469 -22.29 -36.27 2.63
C GLU A 469 -22.36 -34.74 2.73
N SER A 470 -22.96 -34.24 3.82
CA SER A 470 -23.03 -32.81 4.14
C SER A 470 -21.63 -32.21 4.26
N LEU A 471 -20.73 -32.86 4.99
CA LEU A 471 -19.35 -32.40 5.17
C LEU A 471 -18.56 -32.40 3.86
N VAL A 472 -18.66 -33.46 3.05
CA VAL A 472 -18.00 -33.52 1.73
C VAL A 472 -18.49 -32.39 0.83
N ARG A 473 -19.81 -32.16 0.78
CA ARG A 473 -20.39 -31.05 0.01
C ARG A 473 -19.86 -29.71 0.50
N ALA A 474 -19.89 -29.45 1.81
CA ALA A 474 -19.40 -28.20 2.39
C ALA A 474 -17.90 -27.96 2.11
N ILE A 475 -17.08 -29.02 2.10
CA ILE A 475 -15.66 -28.90 1.73
C ILE A 475 -15.55 -28.41 0.27
N TRP A 476 -16.21 -29.06 -0.68
CA TRP A 476 -16.08 -28.71 -2.10
C TRP A 476 -16.76 -27.39 -2.48
N ASP A 477 -17.87 -27.03 -1.83
CA ASP A 477 -18.58 -25.77 -2.06
C ASP A 477 -17.84 -24.57 -1.46
N TYR A 478 -16.89 -24.79 -0.55
CA TYR A 478 -16.14 -23.75 0.15
C TYR A 478 -14.62 -24.05 0.15
N PRO A 479 -13.94 -23.93 -1.01
CA PRO A 479 -12.50 -24.14 -1.10
C PRO A 479 -11.71 -23.01 -0.40
N ASN A 480 -10.41 -23.23 -0.19
CA ASN A 480 -9.54 -22.17 0.32
C ASN A 480 -9.25 -21.16 -0.80
N ASN A 481 -9.51 -19.86 -0.55
CA ASN A 481 -9.35 -18.84 -1.60
C ASN A 481 -7.88 -18.64 -2.00
N LEU A 482 -6.99 -18.58 -1.01
CA LEU A 482 -5.56 -18.37 -1.25
C LEU A 482 -4.95 -19.49 -2.12
N ILE A 483 -5.23 -20.77 -1.83
CA ILE A 483 -4.66 -21.87 -2.63
C ILE A 483 -5.18 -21.88 -4.07
N GLU A 484 -6.41 -21.44 -4.29
CA GLU A 484 -7.00 -21.29 -5.63
C GLU A 484 -6.32 -20.14 -6.39
N ASP A 485 -6.04 -19.03 -5.72
CA ASP A 485 -5.33 -17.91 -6.32
C ASP A 485 -3.87 -18.27 -6.68
N GLU A 486 -3.17 -18.95 -5.78
CA GLU A 486 -1.81 -19.47 -6.01
C GLU A 486 -1.77 -20.47 -7.18
N LYS A 487 -2.77 -21.35 -7.27
CA LYS A 487 -2.95 -22.25 -8.41
C LYS A 487 -3.09 -21.46 -9.71
N LYS A 488 -3.93 -20.42 -9.76
CA LYS A 488 -4.13 -19.63 -10.98
C LYS A 488 -2.85 -18.89 -11.38
N ILE A 489 -2.06 -18.40 -10.43
CA ILE A 489 -0.73 -17.82 -10.72
C ILE A 489 0.15 -18.86 -11.43
N ALA A 490 0.27 -20.07 -10.87
CA ALA A 490 1.08 -21.12 -11.48
C ALA A 490 0.55 -21.55 -12.86
N GLU A 491 -0.76 -21.69 -13.02
CA GLU A 491 -1.39 -22.04 -14.30
C GLU A 491 -1.19 -20.96 -15.37
N SER A 492 -1.18 -19.68 -14.97
CA SER A 492 -0.90 -18.56 -15.86
C SER A 492 0.54 -18.52 -16.38
N LEU A 493 1.46 -19.22 -15.71
CA LEU A 493 2.84 -19.46 -16.14
C LEU A 493 3.01 -20.81 -16.86
N GLY A 494 1.90 -21.48 -17.19
CA GLY A 494 1.88 -22.71 -17.98
C GLY A 494 2.12 -24.00 -17.19
N MET A 495 1.96 -23.98 -15.86
CA MET A 495 2.11 -25.16 -15.00
C MET A 495 0.75 -25.72 -14.59
N LYS A 496 0.49 -27.01 -14.79
CA LYS A 496 -0.78 -27.62 -14.37
C LYS A 496 -0.74 -28.02 -12.90
N ILE A 497 -1.69 -27.50 -12.12
CA ILE A 497 -1.77 -27.76 -10.68
C ILE A 497 -3.03 -28.57 -10.35
N THR A 498 -2.85 -29.65 -9.60
CA THR A 498 -3.96 -30.43 -9.02
C THR A 498 -4.22 -29.96 -7.60
N LEU A 499 -5.48 -29.70 -7.29
CA LEU A 499 -5.95 -29.30 -5.97
C LEU A 499 -6.84 -30.39 -5.37
N SER A 500 -6.61 -30.74 -4.10
CA SER A 500 -7.44 -31.73 -3.40
C SER A 500 -7.53 -31.48 -1.88
N PRO A 501 -8.66 -31.81 -1.24
CA PRO A 501 -8.76 -31.80 0.21
C PRO A 501 -7.99 -32.99 0.79
N GLN A 502 -7.16 -32.73 1.81
CA GLN A 502 -6.34 -33.75 2.46
C GLN A 502 -7.01 -34.30 3.74
N CYS A 503 -7.45 -33.41 4.62
CA CYS A 503 -8.00 -33.81 5.91
C CYS A 503 -8.86 -32.72 6.56
N VAL A 504 -9.64 -33.14 7.55
CA VAL A 504 -10.38 -32.26 8.46
C VAL A 504 -9.80 -32.41 9.87
N LYS A 505 -9.62 -31.29 10.57
CA LYS A 505 -9.09 -31.24 11.93
C LYS A 505 -10.05 -30.50 12.86
N LEU A 506 -10.40 -31.11 13.98
CA LEU A 506 -11.18 -30.50 15.05
C LEU A 506 -10.25 -30.18 16.23
N PHE A 507 -10.24 -28.92 16.68
CA PHE A 507 -9.46 -28.44 17.81
C PHE A 507 -10.35 -28.30 19.06
N PRO A 508 -10.34 -29.27 20.00
CA PRO A 508 -11.33 -29.36 21.08
C PRO A 508 -11.41 -28.12 21.96
N LYS A 509 -10.27 -27.48 22.26
CA LYS A 509 -10.22 -26.29 23.13
C LYS A 509 -10.93 -25.07 22.53
N SER A 510 -10.91 -24.94 21.21
CA SER A 510 -11.50 -23.79 20.50
C SER A 510 -12.86 -24.10 19.88
N GLY A 511 -13.25 -25.38 19.81
CA GLY A 511 -14.38 -25.85 19.03
C GLY A 511 -14.21 -25.69 17.51
N ARG A 512 -13.05 -25.23 17.03
CA ARG A 512 -12.80 -24.94 15.62
C ARG A 512 -12.59 -26.22 14.82
N LEU A 513 -13.28 -26.34 13.69
CA LEU A 513 -13.07 -27.40 12.71
C LEU A 513 -12.55 -26.79 11.40
N THR A 514 -11.40 -27.25 10.94
CA THR A 514 -10.70 -26.74 9.75
C THR A 514 -10.51 -27.82 8.71
N VAL A 515 -10.58 -27.47 7.43
CA VAL A 515 -10.15 -28.33 6.32
C VAL A 515 -8.78 -27.90 5.82
N LYS A 516 -7.93 -28.88 5.50
CA LYS A 516 -6.63 -28.69 4.86
C LYS A 516 -6.72 -29.09 3.40
N TRP A 517 -6.33 -28.18 2.52
CA TRP A 517 -6.20 -28.36 1.08
C TRP A 517 -4.73 -28.51 0.69
N VAL A 518 -4.46 -29.31 -0.34
CA VAL A 518 -3.13 -29.52 -0.90
C VAL A 518 -3.17 -29.27 -2.40
N ALA A 519 -2.25 -28.42 -2.86
CA ALA A 519 -1.97 -28.20 -4.26
C ALA A 519 -0.64 -28.87 -4.62
N SER A 520 -0.55 -29.42 -5.82
CA SER A 520 0.67 -30.04 -6.32
C SER A 520 0.77 -29.97 -7.84
N THR A 521 2.00 -29.94 -8.36
CA THR A 521 2.25 -30.10 -9.79
C THR A 521 1.68 -31.42 -10.28
N THR A 522 0.89 -31.37 -11.36
CA THR A 522 0.13 -32.53 -11.84
C THR A 522 1.04 -33.57 -12.48
N ARG A 523 2.02 -33.11 -13.27
CA ARG A 523 2.97 -33.96 -13.98
C ARG A 523 4.40 -33.54 -13.66
N LYS A 524 5.35 -34.41 -14.00
CA LYS A 524 6.77 -34.12 -13.82
C LYS A 524 7.22 -32.95 -14.68
N GLU A 525 6.67 -32.80 -15.89
CA GLU A 525 6.98 -31.70 -16.80
C GLU A 525 6.53 -30.34 -16.23
N ASP A 526 5.43 -30.32 -15.46
CA ASP A 526 4.98 -29.10 -14.76
C ASP A 526 5.96 -28.72 -13.65
N ALA A 527 6.53 -29.71 -12.95
CA ALA A 527 7.56 -29.48 -11.94
C ALA A 527 8.91 -29.06 -12.56
N GLU A 528 9.28 -29.59 -13.73
CA GLU A 528 10.46 -29.13 -14.48
C GLU A 528 10.30 -27.66 -14.91
N ARG A 529 9.12 -27.33 -15.45
CA ARG A 529 8.79 -25.95 -15.81
C ARG A 529 8.84 -25.01 -14.61
N TRP A 530 8.31 -25.43 -13.46
CA TRP A 530 8.43 -24.66 -12.22
C TRP A 530 9.89 -24.40 -11.87
N ALA A 531 10.70 -25.46 -11.87
CA ALA A 531 12.10 -25.37 -11.51
C ALA A 531 12.91 -24.47 -12.45
N GLU A 532 12.54 -24.40 -13.72
CA GLU A 532 13.16 -23.52 -14.73
C GLU A 532 12.72 -22.06 -14.60
N ILE A 533 11.42 -21.82 -14.39
CA ILE A 533 10.83 -20.47 -14.48
C ILE A 533 10.85 -19.73 -13.14
N CYS A 534 10.64 -20.44 -12.03
CA CYS A 534 10.52 -19.89 -10.69
C CYS A 534 11.19 -20.81 -9.64
N PRO A 535 12.52 -21.04 -9.74
CA PRO A 535 13.25 -21.86 -8.79
C PRO A 535 13.11 -21.29 -7.36
N PRO A 536 12.99 -22.14 -6.32
CA PRO A 536 12.86 -21.66 -4.95
C PRO A 536 13.95 -20.65 -4.58
N ASN A 537 13.55 -19.56 -3.93
CA ASN A 537 14.48 -18.56 -3.42
C ASN A 537 15.12 -19.00 -2.09
N ASP A 538 15.48 -20.26 -1.94
CA ASP A 538 16.07 -20.88 -0.75
C ASP A 538 17.19 -21.80 -1.21
N GLU A 539 18.42 -21.57 -0.74
CA GLU A 539 19.61 -22.27 -1.24
C GLU A 539 19.46 -23.79 -1.13
N ARG A 540 18.93 -24.28 0.00
CA ARG A 540 18.77 -25.71 0.23
C ARG A 540 17.75 -26.33 -0.73
N LYS A 541 16.54 -25.76 -0.82
CA LYS A 541 15.49 -26.25 -1.73
C LYS A 541 15.90 -26.08 -3.20
N ARG A 542 16.60 -25.00 -3.54
CA ARG A 542 17.14 -24.78 -4.88
C ARG A 542 18.14 -25.86 -5.25
N ASN A 543 19.11 -26.17 -4.38
CA ASN A 543 20.10 -27.21 -4.63
C ASN A 543 19.46 -28.59 -4.82
N GLU A 544 18.41 -28.91 -4.07
CA GLU A 544 17.65 -30.16 -4.24
C GLU A 544 16.96 -30.22 -5.60
N VAL A 545 16.31 -29.14 -6.01
CA VAL A 545 15.64 -29.02 -7.31
C VAL A 545 16.65 -29.07 -8.47
N GLU A 546 17.77 -28.37 -8.35
CA GLU A 546 18.84 -28.39 -9.36
C GLU A 546 19.46 -29.77 -9.52
N SER A 547 19.72 -30.47 -8.41
CA SER A 547 20.26 -31.83 -8.45
C SER A 547 19.30 -32.78 -9.18
N TRP A 548 18.00 -32.65 -8.89
CA TRP A 548 16.96 -33.42 -9.59
C TRP A 548 16.90 -33.12 -11.09
N ILE A 549 17.02 -31.86 -11.51
CA ILE A 549 17.07 -31.52 -12.94
C ILE A 549 18.31 -32.13 -13.60
N ARG A 550 19.48 -32.01 -12.96
CA ARG A 550 20.74 -32.55 -13.51
C ARG A 550 20.69 -34.07 -13.70
N GLU A 551 20.24 -34.80 -12.68
CA GLU A 551 20.05 -36.25 -12.76
C GLU A 551 19.16 -36.64 -13.95
N ARG A 552 18.10 -35.86 -14.22
CA ARG A 552 17.21 -36.11 -15.38
C ARG A 552 17.84 -35.80 -16.73
N VAL A 553 18.65 -34.75 -16.82
CA VAL A 553 19.36 -34.41 -18.06
C VAL A 553 20.38 -35.49 -18.39
N GLU A 554 21.13 -35.96 -17.38
CA GLU A 554 22.07 -37.08 -17.52
C GLU A 554 21.34 -38.37 -17.92
N ASP A 555 20.24 -38.70 -17.25
CA ASP A 555 19.37 -39.85 -17.61
C ASP A 555 18.83 -39.79 -19.04
N TRP A 556 18.60 -38.57 -19.57
CA TRP A 556 18.12 -38.38 -20.94
C TRP A 556 19.25 -38.48 -21.96
N LEU A 557 20.43 -37.95 -21.66
CA LEU A 557 21.63 -38.05 -22.49
C LEU A 557 22.11 -39.50 -22.59
N ASP A 558 22.14 -40.22 -21.47
CA ASP A 558 22.52 -41.64 -21.41
C ASP A 558 21.54 -42.54 -22.17
N LYS A 559 20.23 -42.20 -22.17
CA LYS A 559 19.21 -42.90 -22.98
C LYS A 559 19.32 -42.58 -24.46
N LYS A 560 19.96 -41.47 -24.85
CA LYS A 560 20.16 -41.08 -26.24
C LYS A 560 21.29 -41.85 -26.91
N GLU A 561 22.30 -42.27 -26.14
CA GLU A 561 23.39 -43.14 -26.63
C GLU A 561 22.92 -44.57 -27.01
N TRP A 562 21.66 -44.94 -26.71
CA TRP A 562 21.06 -46.22 -27.08
C TRP A 562 20.06 -46.15 -28.26
N VAL A 563 19.97 -45.02 -28.97
CA VAL A 563 19.08 -44.85 -30.14
C VAL A 563 19.82 -44.86 -31.50
N ASP A 564 21.14 -44.90 -31.50
CA ASP A 564 21.89 -45.31 -32.70
C ASP A 564 22.26 -46.78 -32.54
N TRP A 565 21.43 -47.70 -33.07
CA TRP A 565 21.76 -48.96 -33.78
C TRP A 565 20.48 -49.61 -34.33
#